data_AF-A0A949MT01-F1
#
_entry.id   AF-A0A949MT01-F1
#
_cell.length_a   1.000
_cell.length_b   1.000
_cell.length_c   1.000
_cell.angle_alpha   90.00
_cell.angle_beta   90.00
_cell.angle_gamma   90.00
#
_symmetry.space_group_name_H-M   'P 1'
#
loop_
_entity.id
_entity.type
_entity.pdbx_description
1 polymer ?
#
loop_
_entity_poly.entity_id
_entity_poly.type
_entity_poly.pdbx_seq_one_letter_code
_entity_poly.pdbx_strand_id
1 'polypeptide(L)'
;MQDSGRETRMSILRRAIEQQIVKPFMTHGWEAEISSEESDGEYIVVTAKKAGAIKKVALLYSSATANNVYKKLDTQVDQIFTNGELYKPESYAYGLTRPALSVNDFYPILIGWNKELFPELKPTAVKPQPTTVRRIKAENPLMGIWARLDQFSSTQLAEKLIRRRAQEENVEVPADAVRSKGEGLAFILRNASDYFKSARYESLNRKIISLYYGTLALASAEILASPRGPLDLDEIENYTKQGHGLYTLSTQARGFAEMGVGVLATGFLPKWTASLGHDVSQYPKAKPKTDADAAQLPKGVFCTVRDLFSMLPEVADLFSEAFESEPSWIKALPDTASSPMLSLRTKPHEPTGSTYIRLFDHSGQIAQERIEGAGWTLTEISRLPDQEEGQTYRARVDHPGTKHWFEVIPVHHSSFENSGALLLPALSDLHEYRVNALCLLYALSIMVRYMPSTWRKVEGGDLDQYLTVVKTTLAIYERSLPQLFLESITGERVIAVQPGGLFG
;
A
#
# COMPACT_ATOMS: atom_id res chain seq x y z
N MET A 1 8.14 -53.71 32.05
CA MET A 1 9.10 -53.02 31.17
C MET A 1 8.88 -51.53 31.37
N GLN A 2 9.82 -50.82 31.99
CA GLN A 2 9.76 -49.36 32.17
C GLN A 2 10.13 -48.69 30.84
N ASP A 3 9.32 -47.74 30.38
CA ASP A 3 9.64 -46.90 29.22
C ASP A 3 10.99 -46.21 29.46
N SER A 4 11.94 -46.39 28.55
CA SER A 4 13.28 -45.75 28.55
C SER A 4 13.24 -44.23 28.29
N GLY A 5 12.11 -43.59 28.61
CA GLY A 5 11.75 -42.22 28.28
C GLY A 5 11.46 -42.00 26.80
N ARG A 6 11.32 -43.05 25.99
CA ARG A 6 11.11 -42.96 24.54
C ARG A 6 9.73 -42.41 24.22
N GLU A 7 8.69 -42.86 24.92
CA GLU A 7 7.34 -42.32 24.74
C GLU A 7 7.31 -40.83 25.08
N THR A 8 8.02 -40.44 26.13
CA THR A 8 8.17 -39.04 26.52
C THR A 8 8.87 -38.21 25.43
N ARG A 9 9.98 -38.71 24.86
CA ARG A 9 10.71 -38.02 23.78
C ARG A 9 9.87 -37.90 22.50
N MET A 10 9.18 -38.97 22.11
CA MET A 10 8.27 -38.95 20.96
C MET A 10 7.08 -38.02 21.17
N SER A 11 6.53 -37.92 22.39
CA SER A 11 5.49 -36.96 22.73
C SER A 11 5.97 -35.51 22.59
N ILE A 12 7.19 -35.20 23.07
CA ILE A 12 7.82 -33.88 22.86
C ILE A 12 7.99 -33.60 21.38
N LEU A 13 8.47 -34.59 20.61
CA LEU A 13 8.71 -34.47 19.18
C LEU A 13 7.41 -34.25 18.40
N ARG A 14 6.33 -34.94 18.77
CA ARG A 14 5.00 -34.75 18.17
C ARG A 14 4.48 -33.34 18.40
N ARG A 15 4.60 -32.82 19.63
CA ARG A 15 4.22 -31.43 19.90
C ARG A 15 5.09 -30.44 19.11
N ALA A 16 6.40 -30.70 19.00
CA ALA A 16 7.31 -29.85 18.25
C ALA A 16 6.98 -29.84 16.75
N ILE A 17 6.73 -31.01 16.15
CA ILE A 17 6.42 -31.11 14.73
C ILE A 17 5.05 -30.48 14.41
N GLU A 18 4.05 -30.66 15.27
CA GLU A 18 2.75 -30.01 15.12
C GLU A 18 2.87 -28.49 15.13
N GLN A 19 3.61 -27.93 16.08
CA GLN A 19 3.71 -26.48 16.27
C GLN A 19 4.64 -25.80 15.26
N GLN A 20 5.77 -26.43 14.92
CA GLN A 20 6.85 -25.80 14.16
C GLN A 20 6.91 -26.22 12.70
N ILE A 21 6.22 -27.30 12.30
CA ILE A 21 6.22 -27.79 10.91
C ILE A 21 4.80 -27.89 10.34
N VAL A 22 3.92 -28.70 10.94
CA VAL A 22 2.57 -28.94 10.42
C VAL A 22 1.74 -27.66 10.42
N LYS A 23 1.67 -26.95 11.55
CA LYS A 23 0.89 -25.71 11.65
C LYS A 23 1.38 -24.63 10.68
N PRO A 24 2.70 -24.33 10.54
CA PRO A 24 3.15 -23.39 9.52
C PRO A 24 2.83 -23.86 8.10
N PHE A 25 3.01 -25.13 7.75
CA PHE A 25 2.56 -25.63 6.44
C PHE A 25 1.08 -25.31 6.18
N MET A 26 0.19 -25.70 7.10
CA MET A 26 -1.25 -25.44 6.99
C MET A 26 -1.56 -23.93 6.91
N THR A 27 -0.86 -23.14 7.71
CA THR A 27 -1.03 -21.69 7.71
C THR A 27 -0.55 -21.06 6.41
N HIS A 28 0.38 -21.68 5.67
CA HIS A 28 0.77 -21.25 4.33
C HIS A 28 0.01 -22.02 3.22
N GLY A 29 -1.18 -22.55 3.51
CA GLY A 29 -2.04 -23.18 2.50
C GLY A 29 -1.53 -24.54 1.97
N TRP A 30 -0.63 -25.21 2.69
CA TRP A 30 -0.25 -26.59 2.38
C TRP A 30 -1.16 -27.56 3.13
N GLU A 31 -1.57 -28.64 2.48
CA GLU A 31 -2.16 -29.81 3.13
C GLU A 31 -1.03 -30.65 3.73
N ALA A 32 -0.90 -30.68 5.06
CA ALA A 32 0.20 -31.37 5.74
C ALA A 32 -0.30 -32.43 6.72
N GLU A 33 0.31 -33.61 6.68
CA GLU A 33 0.00 -34.74 7.54
C GLU A 33 1.26 -35.48 8.00
N ILE A 34 1.19 -36.08 9.19
CA ILE A 34 2.25 -36.97 9.68
C ILE A 34 2.15 -38.29 8.91
N SER A 35 3.16 -38.56 8.08
CA SER A 35 3.19 -39.74 7.20
C SER A 35 3.88 -40.96 7.82
N SER A 36 4.78 -40.75 8.80
CA SER A 36 5.40 -41.86 9.55
C SER A 36 5.96 -41.38 10.89
N GLU A 37 5.88 -42.24 11.90
CA GLU A 37 6.54 -42.06 13.21
C GLU A 37 7.40 -43.28 13.51
N GLU A 38 8.67 -43.07 13.85
CA GLU A 38 9.64 -44.15 14.03
C GLU A 38 10.31 -44.02 15.39
N SER A 39 9.81 -44.80 16.36
CA SER A 39 10.22 -44.70 17.76
C SER A 39 11.66 -45.15 18.02
N ASP A 40 12.19 -46.09 17.23
CA ASP A 40 13.58 -46.57 17.37
C ASP A 40 14.61 -45.58 16.81
N GLY A 41 14.23 -44.79 15.79
CA GLY A 41 15.04 -43.73 15.22
C GLY A 41 14.78 -42.35 15.82
N GLU A 42 13.78 -42.23 16.71
CA GLU A 42 13.31 -40.99 17.34
C GLU A 42 13.07 -39.85 16.34
N TYR A 43 12.36 -40.16 15.24
CA TYR A 43 11.99 -39.18 14.22
C TYR A 43 10.53 -39.29 13.77
N ILE A 44 10.02 -38.19 13.23
CA ILE A 44 8.71 -38.09 12.60
C ILE A 44 8.87 -37.49 11.20
N VAL A 45 8.15 -38.01 10.22
CA VAL A 45 8.14 -37.49 8.83
C VAL A 45 6.77 -36.90 8.51
N VAL A 46 6.77 -35.66 8.01
CA VAL A 46 5.58 -34.96 7.51
C VAL A 46 5.63 -34.90 6.00
N THR A 47 4.50 -35.19 5.36
CA THR A 47 4.28 -34.94 3.94
C THR A 47 3.34 -33.76 3.79
N ALA A 48 3.71 -32.79 2.96
CA ALA A 48 2.94 -31.60 2.66
C ALA A 48 2.67 -31.48 1.16
N LYS A 49 1.46 -31.07 0.78
CA LYS A 49 1.03 -30.90 -0.62
C LYS A 49 0.48 -29.50 -0.86
N LYS A 50 0.84 -28.89 -1.99
CA LYS A 50 0.30 -27.60 -2.44
C LYS A 50 0.50 -27.43 -3.94
N ALA A 51 -0.54 -27.00 -4.65
CA ALA A 51 -0.50 -26.75 -6.09
C ALA A 51 0.14 -27.89 -6.91
N GLY A 52 -0.13 -29.15 -6.54
CA GLY A 52 0.43 -30.34 -7.18
C GLY A 52 1.86 -30.72 -6.77
N ALA A 53 2.59 -29.86 -6.05
CA ALA A 53 3.88 -30.18 -5.47
C ALA A 53 3.74 -30.94 -4.16
N ILE A 54 4.68 -31.86 -3.90
CA ILE A 54 4.78 -32.64 -2.68
C ILE A 54 6.15 -32.37 -2.06
N LYS A 55 6.17 -31.98 -0.79
CA LYS A 55 7.41 -31.83 0.00
C LYS A 55 7.34 -32.75 1.22
N LYS A 56 8.45 -33.39 1.55
CA LYS A 56 8.60 -34.25 2.73
C LYS A 56 9.68 -33.71 3.63
N VAL A 57 9.42 -33.68 4.94
CA VAL A 57 10.41 -33.24 5.94
C VAL A 57 10.46 -34.20 7.10
N ALA A 58 11.66 -34.43 7.63
CA ALA A 58 11.84 -35.21 8.84
C ALA A 58 12.27 -34.31 10.01
N LEU A 59 11.71 -34.55 11.19
CA LEU A 59 12.17 -33.94 12.44
C LEU A 59 12.72 -35.03 13.35
N LEU A 60 14.01 -34.93 13.69
CA LEU A 60 14.70 -35.79 14.65
C LEU A 60 14.62 -35.19 16.05
N TYR A 61 14.49 -36.04 17.07
CA TYR A 61 14.49 -35.58 18.46
C TYR A 61 15.81 -34.90 18.88
N SER A 62 16.95 -35.39 18.40
CA SER A 62 18.28 -34.89 18.76
C SER A 62 19.21 -34.80 17.56
N SER A 63 20.17 -33.88 17.61
CA SER A 63 21.24 -33.79 16.61
C SER A 63 22.27 -34.92 16.73
N ALA A 64 22.40 -35.53 17.92
CA ALA A 64 23.29 -36.66 18.19
C ALA A 64 22.70 -38.04 17.81
N THR A 65 21.86 -38.09 16.77
CA THR A 65 21.34 -39.34 16.22
C THR A 65 22.39 -40.03 15.36
N ALA A 66 22.36 -41.36 15.30
CA ALA A 66 23.29 -42.14 14.50
C ALA A 66 23.23 -41.78 13.00
N ASN A 67 24.39 -41.69 12.35
CA ASN A 67 24.53 -41.25 10.95
C ASN A 67 23.74 -42.10 9.95
N ASN A 68 23.54 -43.39 10.23
CA ASN A 68 22.74 -44.28 9.39
C ASN A 68 21.28 -43.82 9.28
N VAL A 69 20.71 -43.24 10.35
CA VAL A 69 19.36 -42.66 10.33
C VAL A 69 19.34 -41.42 9.43
N TYR A 70 20.32 -40.53 9.54
CA TYR A 70 20.44 -39.37 8.66
C TYR A 70 20.53 -39.76 7.18
N LYS A 71 21.39 -40.73 6.84
CA LYS A 71 21.53 -41.22 5.46
C LYS A 71 20.27 -41.90 4.93
N LYS A 72 19.55 -42.64 5.78
CA LYS A 72 18.23 -43.20 5.42
C LYS A 72 17.28 -42.06 5.05
N LEU A 73 17.18 -41.03 5.89
CA LEU A 73 16.28 -39.90 5.68
C LEU A 73 16.66 -39.04 4.46
N ASP A 74 17.95 -38.83 4.17
CA ASP A 74 18.43 -38.03 3.03
C ASP A 74 17.92 -38.55 1.67
N THR A 75 17.60 -39.84 1.60
CA THR A 75 17.00 -40.47 0.40
C THR A 75 15.48 -40.39 0.34
N GLN A 76 14.82 -40.01 1.43
CA GLN A 76 13.37 -40.13 1.61
C GLN A 76 12.65 -38.78 1.74
N VAL A 77 13.35 -37.75 2.21
CA VAL A 77 12.78 -36.43 2.51
C VAL A 77 13.55 -35.33 1.79
N ASP A 78 12.88 -34.20 1.56
CA ASP A 78 13.47 -33.02 0.95
C ASP A 78 14.39 -32.25 1.91
N GLN A 79 14.11 -32.30 3.21
CA GLN A 79 14.91 -31.62 4.23
C GLN A 79 14.81 -32.34 5.58
N ILE A 80 15.96 -32.45 6.27
CA ILE A 80 16.06 -33.02 7.61
C ILE A 80 16.25 -31.88 8.62
N PHE A 81 15.47 -31.92 9.70
CA PHE A 81 15.55 -31.00 10.82
C PHE A 81 15.85 -31.72 12.14
N THR A 82 16.49 -31.03 13.06
CA THR A 82 16.66 -31.47 14.46
C THR A 82 15.84 -30.59 15.39
N ASN A 83 15.25 -31.18 16.42
CA ASN A 83 14.54 -30.45 17.46
C ASN A 83 15.54 -29.73 18.39
N GLY A 84 15.89 -28.50 18.04
CA GLY A 84 16.88 -27.67 18.71
C GLY A 84 18.13 -27.44 17.86
N GLU A 85 19.11 -26.76 18.45
CA GLU A 85 20.36 -26.37 17.78
C GLU A 85 21.22 -27.59 17.42
N LEU A 86 21.91 -27.48 16.27
CA LEU A 86 22.83 -28.51 15.80
C LEU A 86 24.08 -28.57 16.69
N TYR A 87 24.44 -29.79 17.11
CA TYR A 87 25.67 -30.04 17.86
C TYR A 87 26.60 -30.94 17.04
N LYS A 88 27.80 -30.44 16.72
CA LYS A 88 28.83 -31.16 15.94
C LYS A 88 28.25 -31.90 14.72
N PRO A 89 27.55 -31.20 13.80
CA PRO A 89 26.92 -31.84 12.64
C PRO A 89 27.91 -32.64 11.78
N GLU A 90 29.17 -32.21 11.72
CA GLU A 90 30.28 -32.91 11.05
C GLU A 90 30.55 -34.33 11.60
N SER A 91 30.20 -34.59 12.87
CA SER A 91 30.40 -35.90 13.52
C SER A 91 29.21 -36.84 13.36
N TYR A 92 27.99 -36.31 13.22
CA TYR A 92 26.75 -37.11 13.22
C TYR A 92 26.03 -37.12 11.87
N ALA A 93 26.01 -36.00 11.16
CA ALA A 93 25.26 -35.76 9.92
C ALA A 93 26.20 -35.56 8.71
N TYR A 94 27.33 -36.27 8.66
CA TYR A 94 28.26 -36.20 7.54
C TYR A 94 27.79 -37.01 6.32
N GLY A 95 28.17 -36.55 5.13
CA GLY A 95 27.92 -37.26 3.87
C GLY A 95 26.46 -37.22 3.39
N LEU A 96 25.72 -36.18 3.77
CA LEU A 96 24.35 -35.92 3.28
C LEU A 96 24.39 -35.07 2.02
N THR A 97 23.40 -35.27 1.14
CA THR A 97 23.21 -34.46 -0.07
C THR A 97 22.79 -33.03 0.30
N ARG A 98 21.97 -32.90 1.34
CA ARG A 98 21.57 -31.62 1.94
C ARG A 98 21.93 -31.60 3.43
N PRO A 99 22.45 -30.49 3.97
CA PRO A 99 22.77 -30.43 5.39
C PRO A 99 21.50 -30.54 6.24
N ALA A 100 21.59 -31.23 7.37
CA ALA A 100 20.55 -31.17 8.40
C ALA A 100 20.53 -29.78 9.03
N LEU A 101 19.34 -29.27 9.33
CA LEU A 101 19.12 -27.91 9.85
C LEU A 101 18.46 -27.94 11.25
N SER A 102 18.51 -26.82 11.96
CA SER A 102 17.65 -26.65 13.14
C SER A 102 16.20 -26.50 12.68
N VAL A 103 15.24 -27.02 13.44
CA VAL A 103 13.81 -26.75 13.18
C VAL A 103 13.48 -25.25 13.15
N ASN A 104 14.28 -24.43 13.82
CA ASN A 104 14.19 -22.97 13.76
C ASN A 104 14.39 -22.44 12.32
N ASP A 105 15.13 -23.16 11.46
CA ASP A 105 15.40 -22.76 10.09
C ASP A 105 14.31 -23.23 9.11
N PHE A 106 13.21 -23.80 9.59
CA PHE A 106 12.13 -24.28 8.74
C PHE A 106 11.42 -23.15 7.98
N TYR A 107 11.21 -22.00 8.62
CA TYR A 107 10.44 -20.91 8.01
C TYR A 107 11.08 -20.37 6.71
N PRO A 108 12.39 -20.04 6.66
CA PRO A 108 13.05 -19.68 5.41
C PRO A 108 12.91 -20.73 4.30
N ILE A 109 12.99 -22.03 4.63
CA ILE A 109 12.81 -23.12 3.67
C ILE A 109 11.38 -23.16 3.12
N LEU A 110 10.37 -23.01 3.99
CA LEU A 110 8.97 -22.93 3.60
C LEU A 110 8.70 -21.75 2.65
N ILE A 111 9.27 -20.56 2.94
CA ILE A 111 9.18 -19.41 2.05
C ILE A 111 9.84 -19.70 0.69
N GLY A 112 11.02 -20.33 0.70
CA GLY A 112 11.70 -20.74 -0.52
C GLY A 112 10.84 -21.64 -1.40
N TRP A 113 10.19 -22.66 -0.82
CA TRP A 113 9.27 -23.53 -1.57
C TRP A 113 8.02 -22.79 -2.05
N ASN A 114 7.48 -21.84 -1.29
CA ASN A 114 6.38 -21.02 -1.77
C ASN A 114 6.81 -20.12 -2.95
N LYS A 115 8.06 -19.64 -2.99
CA LYS A 115 8.61 -18.88 -4.13
C LYS A 115 8.83 -19.76 -5.37
N GLU A 116 9.18 -21.03 -5.19
CA GLU A 116 9.26 -22.00 -6.29
C GLU A 116 7.89 -22.20 -6.96
N LEU A 117 6.81 -22.30 -6.17
CA LEU A 117 5.44 -22.51 -6.67
C LEU A 117 4.79 -21.23 -7.20
N PHE A 118 5.02 -20.12 -6.52
CA PHE A 118 4.49 -18.81 -6.85
C PHE A 118 5.68 -17.84 -6.95
N PRO A 119 6.28 -17.71 -8.15
CA PRO A 119 7.44 -16.86 -8.35
C PRO A 119 7.18 -15.40 -8.00
N GLU A 120 8.25 -14.69 -7.62
CA GLU A 120 8.18 -13.27 -7.28
C GLU A 120 7.70 -12.45 -8.49
N LEU A 121 6.78 -11.52 -8.23
CA LEU A 121 6.42 -10.50 -9.21
C LEU A 121 7.49 -9.42 -9.25
N LYS A 122 7.76 -8.88 -10.44
CA LYS A 122 8.63 -7.70 -10.55
C LYS A 122 8.01 -6.56 -9.72
N PRO A 123 8.82 -5.86 -8.90
CA PRO A 123 8.33 -4.71 -8.18
C PRO A 123 7.68 -3.72 -9.15
N THR A 124 6.40 -3.39 -8.92
CA THR A 124 5.82 -2.17 -9.48
C THR A 124 6.72 -1.03 -8.98
N ALA A 125 7.02 -0.05 -9.83
CA ALA A 125 7.93 1.04 -9.48
C ALA A 125 7.34 1.90 -8.34
N VAL A 126 7.42 1.43 -7.10
CA VAL A 126 7.04 2.17 -5.91
C VAL A 126 8.16 3.16 -5.65
N LYS A 127 7.82 4.45 -5.60
CA LYS A 127 8.80 5.48 -5.25
C LYS A 127 9.46 5.11 -3.92
N PRO A 128 10.80 5.25 -3.80
CA PRO A 128 11.49 4.94 -2.56
C PRO A 128 10.85 5.71 -1.41
N GLN A 129 10.47 4.97 -0.36
CA GLN A 129 9.96 5.58 0.86
C GLN A 129 10.99 6.56 1.41
N PRO A 130 10.54 7.70 1.97
CA PRO A 130 11.44 8.64 2.62
C PRO A 130 12.30 7.96 3.69
N THR A 131 13.62 8.09 3.60
CA THR A 131 14.55 7.56 4.62
C THR A 131 14.50 8.36 5.92
N THR A 132 14.04 9.61 5.85
CA THR A 132 14.01 10.54 6.98
C THR A 132 12.59 10.72 7.50
N VAL A 133 12.41 10.51 8.81
CA VAL A 133 11.14 10.75 9.50
C VAL A 133 11.20 12.07 10.26
N ARG A 134 10.29 12.99 9.94
CA ARG A 134 10.06 14.24 10.67
C ARG A 134 8.86 14.12 11.58
N ARG A 135 9.06 14.37 12.87
CA ARG A 135 7.98 14.44 13.86
C ARG A 135 7.56 15.88 14.11
N ILE A 136 6.26 16.15 14.02
CA ILE A 136 5.63 17.42 14.38
C ILE A 136 4.76 17.16 15.61
N LYS A 137 5.21 17.64 16.77
CA LYS A 137 4.42 17.60 18.02
C LYS A 137 3.86 19.00 18.27
N ALA A 138 2.54 19.15 18.15
CA ALA A 138 1.87 20.44 18.33
C ALA A 138 0.42 20.25 18.80
N GLU A 139 -0.10 21.16 19.62
CA GLU A 139 -1.52 21.15 20.02
C GLU A 139 -2.46 21.16 18.82
N ASN A 140 -2.09 21.89 17.77
CA ASN A 140 -2.73 21.85 16.46
C ASN A 140 -1.73 21.31 15.42
N PRO A 141 -1.74 19.99 15.14
CA PRO A 141 -0.82 19.38 14.16
C PRO A 141 -0.90 20.01 12.77
N LEU A 142 -2.09 20.45 12.35
CA LEU A 142 -2.30 21.06 11.04
C LEU A 142 -1.62 22.42 10.92
N MET A 143 -1.62 23.24 11.99
CA MET A 143 -0.81 24.46 12.02
C MET A 143 0.69 24.16 11.94
N GLY A 144 1.15 23.10 12.62
CA GLY A 144 2.54 22.66 12.55
C GLY A 144 2.95 22.21 11.13
N ILE A 145 2.07 21.49 10.44
CA ILE A 145 2.26 21.10 9.03
C ILE A 145 2.35 22.34 8.12
N TRP A 146 1.41 23.28 8.25
CA TRP A 146 1.43 24.50 7.46
C TRP A 146 2.63 25.38 7.74
N ALA A 147 3.08 25.49 9.00
CA ALA A 147 4.32 26.21 9.32
C ALA A 147 5.55 25.62 8.60
N ARG A 148 5.55 24.30 8.35
CA ARG A 148 6.60 23.62 7.58
C ARG A 148 6.44 23.77 6.08
N LEU A 149 5.24 23.83 5.55
CA LEU A 149 5.04 24.19 4.13
C LEU A 149 5.41 25.66 3.90
N ASP A 150 4.92 26.57 4.75
CA ASP A 150 5.13 28.02 4.68
C ASP A 150 6.61 28.40 4.83
N GLN A 151 7.46 27.57 5.47
CA GLN A 151 8.89 27.81 5.51
C GLN A 151 9.51 27.88 4.09
N PHE A 152 8.97 27.10 3.15
CA PHE A 152 9.43 27.07 1.77
C PHE A 152 8.78 28.17 0.90
N SER A 153 7.94 29.01 1.49
CA SER A 153 7.57 30.31 0.91
C SER A 153 8.75 31.30 0.92
N SER A 154 9.86 30.99 1.59
CA SER A 154 11.14 31.68 1.42
C SER A 154 11.92 31.09 0.24
N THR A 155 12.28 31.92 -0.73
CA THR A 155 13.06 31.50 -1.91
C THR A 155 14.37 30.82 -1.52
N GLN A 156 15.08 31.35 -0.52
CA GLN A 156 16.33 30.77 -0.03
C GLN A 156 16.14 29.37 0.58
N LEU A 157 15.04 29.13 1.31
CA LEU A 157 14.75 27.82 1.89
C LEU A 157 14.25 26.84 0.82
N ALA A 158 13.48 27.32 -0.16
CA ALA A 158 13.07 26.55 -1.32
C ALA A 158 14.29 26.10 -2.13
N GLU A 159 15.23 26.99 -2.45
CA GLU A 159 16.48 26.61 -3.13
C GLU A 159 17.28 25.56 -2.36
N LYS A 160 17.39 25.71 -1.03
CA LYS A 160 18.06 24.71 -0.18
C LYS A 160 17.37 23.34 -0.27
N LEU A 161 16.04 23.31 -0.30
CA LEU A 161 15.28 22.08 -0.50
C LEU A 161 15.60 21.44 -1.86
N ILE A 162 15.58 22.21 -2.95
CA ILE A 162 15.91 21.68 -4.29
C ILE A 162 17.33 21.10 -4.32
N ARG A 163 18.32 21.81 -3.76
CA ARG A 163 19.71 21.32 -3.68
C ARG A 163 19.83 20.03 -2.88
N ARG A 164 19.16 19.96 -1.72
CA ARG A 164 19.14 18.75 -0.89
C ARG A 164 18.58 17.57 -1.68
N ARG A 165 17.42 17.75 -2.31
CA ARG A 165 16.79 16.68 -3.11
C ARG A 165 17.65 16.26 -4.29
N ALA A 166 18.27 17.21 -4.98
CA ALA A 166 19.18 16.93 -6.08
C ALA A 166 20.37 16.06 -5.62
N GLN A 167 20.91 16.32 -4.42
CA GLN A 167 21.95 15.50 -3.81
C GLN A 167 21.44 14.11 -3.42
N GLU A 168 20.27 14.01 -2.77
CA GLU A 168 19.66 12.73 -2.36
C GLU A 168 19.33 11.83 -3.56
N GLU A 169 18.86 12.42 -4.66
CA GLU A 169 18.49 11.71 -5.89
C GLU A 169 19.67 11.52 -6.87
N ASN A 170 20.87 12.00 -6.52
CA ASN A 170 22.07 12.03 -7.38
C ASN A 170 21.79 12.63 -8.77
N VAL A 171 21.12 13.77 -8.81
CA VAL A 171 20.80 14.52 -10.03
C VAL A 171 21.52 15.86 -10.02
N GLU A 172 22.25 16.18 -11.08
CA GLU A 172 22.85 17.49 -11.24
C GLU A 172 21.80 18.49 -11.73
N VAL A 173 21.62 19.59 -10.98
CA VAL A 173 20.69 20.67 -11.34
C VAL A 173 21.48 21.97 -11.45
N PRO A 174 21.48 22.65 -12.62
CA PRO A 174 22.20 23.91 -12.81
C PRO A 174 21.80 24.98 -11.78
N ALA A 175 22.74 25.83 -11.38
CA ALA A 175 22.50 26.83 -10.33
C ALA A 175 21.34 27.80 -10.66
N ASP A 176 21.18 28.16 -11.94
CA ASP A 176 20.08 29.02 -12.39
C ASP A 176 18.72 28.30 -12.36
N ALA A 177 18.69 27.01 -12.70
CA ALA A 177 17.49 26.19 -12.56
C ALA A 177 17.11 26.01 -11.08
N VAL A 178 18.08 25.85 -10.17
CA VAL A 178 17.79 25.82 -8.72
C VAL A 178 17.14 27.11 -8.25
N ARG A 179 17.66 28.27 -8.69
CA ARG A 179 17.12 29.58 -8.35
C ARG A 179 15.69 29.74 -8.88
N SER A 180 15.47 29.44 -10.15
CA SER A 180 14.17 29.56 -10.79
C SER A 180 13.12 28.61 -10.18
N LYS A 181 13.48 27.33 -9.95
CA LYS A 181 12.64 26.39 -9.18
C LYS A 181 12.34 26.91 -7.78
N GLY A 182 13.32 27.48 -7.08
CA GLY A 182 13.15 28.03 -5.73
C GLY A 182 12.19 29.21 -5.67
N GLU A 183 12.27 30.13 -6.63
CA GLU A 183 11.36 31.26 -6.78
C GLU A 183 9.93 30.80 -7.08
N GLY A 184 9.77 29.89 -8.06
CA GLY A 184 8.48 29.32 -8.43
C GLY A 184 7.84 28.53 -7.30
N LEU A 185 8.62 27.69 -6.60
CA LEU A 185 8.14 26.88 -5.48
C LEU A 185 7.65 27.77 -4.34
N ALA A 186 8.41 28.81 -4.00
CA ALA A 186 8.04 29.76 -2.96
C ALA A 186 6.75 30.52 -3.32
N PHE A 187 6.57 30.90 -4.59
CA PHE A 187 5.33 31.52 -5.06
C PHE A 187 4.12 30.58 -4.98
N ILE A 188 4.25 29.37 -5.52
CA ILE A 188 3.16 28.38 -5.52
C ILE A 188 2.73 28.04 -4.09
N LEU A 189 3.66 27.87 -3.17
CA LEU A 189 3.34 27.51 -1.78
C LEU A 189 2.61 28.64 -1.04
N ARG A 190 2.95 29.91 -1.29
CA ARG A 190 2.14 31.04 -0.78
C ARG A 190 0.70 30.96 -1.28
N ASN A 191 0.53 30.75 -2.58
CA ASN A 191 -0.79 30.65 -3.20
C ASN A 191 -1.60 29.46 -2.64
N ALA A 192 -0.98 28.29 -2.50
CA ALA A 192 -1.60 27.12 -1.88
C ALA A 192 -2.04 27.40 -0.44
N SER A 193 -1.19 28.06 0.35
CA SER A 193 -1.46 28.44 1.73
C SER A 193 -2.68 29.38 1.83
N ASP A 194 -2.78 30.37 0.95
CA ASP A 194 -3.89 31.31 0.91
C ASP A 194 -5.22 30.60 0.63
N TYR A 195 -5.27 29.71 -0.37
CA TYR A 195 -6.48 28.92 -0.67
C TYR A 195 -6.94 28.05 0.50
N PHE A 196 -6.03 27.32 1.16
CA PHE A 196 -6.41 26.44 2.27
C PHE A 196 -6.80 27.22 3.52
N LYS A 197 -6.14 28.36 3.80
CA LYS A 197 -6.49 29.22 4.93
C LYS A 197 -7.84 29.91 4.71
N SER A 198 -8.15 30.36 3.49
CA SER A 198 -9.43 31.01 3.19
C SER A 198 -10.60 30.02 3.21
N ALA A 199 -10.40 28.80 2.69
CA ALA A 199 -11.42 27.75 2.59
C ALA A 199 -12.14 27.43 3.92
N ARG A 200 -11.49 27.66 5.06
CA ARG A 200 -12.05 27.47 6.41
C ARG A 200 -13.22 28.36 6.75
N TYR A 201 -13.25 29.56 6.17
CA TYR A 201 -14.20 30.61 6.52
C TYR A 201 -15.18 30.90 5.38
N GLU A 202 -15.09 30.12 4.30
CA GLU A 202 -15.88 30.28 3.09
C GLU A 202 -17.17 29.45 3.12
N SER A 203 -18.15 29.84 2.30
CA SER A 203 -19.32 28.99 2.03
C SER A 203 -18.90 27.69 1.36
N LEU A 204 -19.73 26.64 1.46
CA LEU A 204 -19.41 25.31 0.97
C LEU A 204 -18.93 25.30 -0.50
N ASN A 205 -19.62 26.02 -1.39
CA ASN A 205 -19.26 26.07 -2.81
C ASN A 205 -17.89 26.72 -3.02
N ARG A 206 -17.59 27.80 -2.27
CA ARG A 206 -16.29 28.47 -2.33
C ARG A 206 -15.20 27.59 -1.71
N LYS A 207 -15.48 26.93 -0.58
CA LYS A 207 -14.59 25.96 0.05
C LYS A 207 -14.17 24.85 -0.91
N ILE A 208 -15.10 24.27 -1.67
CA ILE A 208 -14.80 23.25 -2.70
C ILE A 208 -13.82 23.81 -3.75
N ILE A 209 -14.10 25.01 -4.25
CA ILE A 209 -13.27 25.67 -5.27
C ILE A 209 -11.87 25.99 -4.72
N SER A 210 -11.79 26.55 -3.51
CA SER A 210 -10.54 26.90 -2.86
C SER A 210 -9.70 25.66 -2.56
N LEU A 211 -10.29 24.58 -2.05
CA LEU A 211 -9.57 23.32 -1.85
C LEU A 211 -9.10 22.71 -3.17
N TYR A 212 -9.88 22.79 -4.25
CA TYR A 212 -9.45 22.35 -5.58
C TYR A 212 -8.21 23.11 -6.06
N TYR A 213 -8.28 24.45 -6.11
CA TYR A 213 -7.16 25.26 -6.59
C TYR A 213 -5.95 25.22 -5.65
N GLY A 214 -6.16 25.15 -4.34
CA GLY A 214 -5.10 24.93 -3.36
C GLY A 214 -4.40 23.58 -3.56
N THR A 215 -5.16 22.51 -3.82
CA THR A 215 -4.60 21.17 -4.11
C THR A 215 -3.84 21.16 -5.43
N LEU A 216 -4.35 21.83 -6.46
CA LEU A 216 -3.65 21.99 -7.74
C LEU A 216 -2.33 22.77 -7.58
N ALA A 217 -2.32 23.80 -6.73
CA ALA A 217 -1.10 24.53 -6.38
C ALA A 217 -0.12 23.61 -5.64
N LEU A 218 -0.56 22.83 -4.65
CA LEU A 218 0.31 21.85 -3.97
C LEU A 218 0.87 20.79 -4.92
N ALA A 219 0.08 20.30 -5.88
CA ALA A 219 0.55 19.39 -6.93
C ALA A 219 1.59 20.05 -7.85
N SER A 220 1.40 21.33 -8.17
CA SER A 220 2.38 22.12 -8.94
C SER A 220 3.68 22.30 -8.15
N ALA A 221 3.59 22.51 -6.83
CA ALA A 221 4.76 22.58 -5.95
C ALA A 221 5.50 21.24 -5.89
N GLU A 222 4.79 20.11 -5.83
CA GLU A 222 5.37 18.77 -5.83
C GLU A 222 6.18 18.49 -7.10
N ILE A 223 5.61 18.75 -8.28
CA ILE A 223 6.31 18.49 -9.54
C ILE A 223 7.51 19.45 -9.72
N LEU A 224 7.38 20.72 -9.30
CA LEU A 224 8.47 21.69 -9.39
C LEU A 224 9.63 21.36 -8.43
N ALA A 225 9.29 20.88 -7.23
CA ALA A 225 10.26 20.50 -6.21
C ALA A 225 11.10 19.27 -6.59
N SER A 226 10.63 18.45 -7.54
CA SER A 226 11.41 17.32 -8.05
C SER A 226 12.65 17.80 -8.81
N PRO A 227 13.85 17.26 -8.52
CA PRO A 227 15.07 17.54 -9.28
C PRO A 227 14.94 17.22 -10.77
N ARG A 228 14.17 16.18 -11.13
CA ARG A 228 13.90 15.76 -12.51
C ARG A 228 12.64 16.40 -13.11
N GLY A 229 11.92 17.22 -12.35
CA GLY A 229 10.72 17.92 -12.79
C GLY A 229 11.02 19.19 -13.59
N PRO A 230 9.97 19.97 -13.93
CA PRO A 230 10.04 21.19 -14.73
C PRO A 230 11.10 22.19 -14.26
N LEU A 231 11.73 22.90 -15.17
CA LEU A 231 12.85 23.80 -14.84
C LEU A 231 12.40 25.05 -14.08
N ASP A 232 11.17 25.49 -14.29
CA ASP A 232 10.64 26.75 -13.77
C ASP A 232 9.10 26.73 -13.67
N LEU A 233 8.54 27.86 -13.22
CA LEU A 233 7.10 28.07 -13.13
C LEU A 233 6.43 28.17 -14.51
N ASP A 234 7.12 28.75 -15.50
CA ASP A 234 6.57 28.98 -16.84
C ASP A 234 6.24 27.65 -17.54
N GLU A 235 7.08 26.64 -17.36
CA GLU A 235 6.84 25.30 -17.88
C GLU A 235 5.57 24.67 -17.26
N ILE A 236 5.35 24.84 -15.96
CA ILE A 236 4.13 24.38 -15.28
C ILE A 236 2.90 25.12 -15.78
N GLU A 237 2.99 26.44 -15.95
CA GLU A 237 1.91 27.24 -16.52
C GLU A 237 1.57 26.81 -17.95
N ASN A 238 2.56 26.41 -18.74
CA ASN A 238 2.33 25.89 -20.07
C ASN A 238 1.54 24.58 -20.06
N TYR A 239 1.68 23.75 -19.03
CA TYR A 239 0.85 22.56 -18.85
C TYR A 239 -0.61 22.94 -18.55
N THR A 240 -0.83 23.89 -17.63
CA THR A 240 -2.19 24.30 -17.22
C THR A 240 -2.93 25.09 -18.31
N LYS A 241 -2.21 25.83 -19.18
CA LYS A 241 -2.78 26.48 -20.37
C LYS A 241 -3.43 25.49 -21.35
N GLN A 242 -2.96 24.24 -21.38
CA GLN A 242 -3.55 23.15 -22.18
C GLN A 242 -4.74 22.48 -21.47
N GLY A 243 -5.17 22.99 -20.31
CA GLY A 243 -6.21 22.43 -19.46
C GLY A 243 -5.66 21.65 -18.28
N HIS A 244 -6.56 21.16 -17.42
CA HIS A 244 -6.17 20.42 -16.21
C HIS A 244 -5.86 18.94 -16.47
N GLY A 245 -6.10 18.43 -17.68
CA GLY A 245 -5.96 17.00 -18.01
C GLY A 245 -7.08 16.12 -17.49
N LEU A 246 -8.21 16.74 -17.12
CA LEU A 246 -9.43 16.09 -16.69
C LEU A 246 -10.62 16.63 -17.49
N TYR A 247 -11.65 15.80 -17.62
CA TYR A 247 -12.94 16.22 -18.12
C TYR A 247 -14.06 15.61 -17.30
N THR A 248 -15.25 16.21 -17.42
CA THR A 248 -16.49 15.65 -16.88
C THR A 248 -17.47 15.34 -18.01
N LEU A 249 -18.26 14.28 -17.84
CA LEU A 249 -19.33 13.92 -18.75
C LEU A 249 -20.63 13.83 -17.93
N SER A 250 -21.49 14.82 -18.13
CA SER A 250 -22.83 14.85 -17.53
C SER A 250 -23.87 14.58 -18.61
N THR A 251 -24.76 13.60 -18.40
CA THR A 251 -26.01 13.50 -19.15
C THR A 251 -27.14 14.00 -18.26
N GLN A 252 -28.23 14.52 -18.84
CA GLN A 252 -29.41 14.97 -18.06
C GLN A 252 -30.03 13.84 -17.21
N ALA A 253 -29.72 12.58 -17.52
CA ALA A 253 -30.16 11.39 -16.79
C ALA A 253 -29.27 11.03 -15.59
N ARG A 254 -28.04 11.55 -15.50
CA ARG A 254 -27.08 11.21 -14.45
C ARG A 254 -27.23 12.17 -13.26
N GLY A 255 -27.57 11.60 -12.10
CA GLY A 255 -27.56 12.30 -10.81
C GLY A 255 -26.13 12.59 -10.32
N PHE A 256 -26.01 13.09 -9.09
CA PHE A 256 -24.73 13.42 -8.45
C PHE A 256 -23.68 12.30 -8.59
N ALA A 257 -24.06 11.08 -8.20
CA ALA A 257 -23.17 9.92 -8.14
C ALA A 257 -22.63 9.48 -9.51
N GLU A 258 -23.46 9.57 -10.56
CA GLU A 258 -23.18 9.03 -11.89
C GLU A 258 -22.47 10.01 -12.83
N MET A 259 -22.17 11.22 -12.34
CA MET A 259 -21.40 12.20 -13.11
C MET A 259 -20.04 11.59 -13.50
N GLY A 260 -19.80 11.51 -14.80
CA GLY A 260 -18.58 10.92 -15.35
C GLY A 260 -17.37 11.84 -15.17
N VAL A 261 -16.23 11.25 -14.86
CA VAL A 261 -14.92 11.91 -14.73
C VAL A 261 -13.91 11.09 -15.51
N GLY A 262 -13.09 11.75 -16.33
CA GLY A 262 -12.06 11.05 -17.09
C GLY A 262 -10.80 11.88 -17.30
N VAL A 263 -9.73 11.21 -17.71
CA VAL A 263 -8.41 11.81 -17.95
C VAL A 263 -8.20 12.16 -19.42
N LEU A 264 -7.31 13.12 -19.71
CA LEU A 264 -6.88 13.49 -21.05
C LEU A 264 -5.36 13.41 -21.19
N ALA A 265 -4.88 13.14 -22.40
CA ALA A 265 -3.45 13.11 -22.73
C ALA A 265 -2.76 14.49 -22.66
N THR A 266 -3.53 15.58 -22.61
CA THR A 266 -3.04 16.96 -22.57
C THR A 266 -3.39 17.64 -21.26
N GLY A 267 -2.61 18.62 -20.83
CA GLY A 267 -2.86 19.39 -19.62
C GLY A 267 -1.97 18.99 -18.44
N PHE A 268 -2.31 19.50 -17.26
CA PHE A 268 -1.52 19.32 -16.05
C PHE A 268 -1.47 17.87 -15.53
N LEU A 269 -2.62 17.21 -15.35
CA LEU A 269 -2.70 15.87 -14.75
C LEU A 269 -1.77 14.85 -15.42
N PRO A 270 -1.77 14.62 -16.75
CA PRO A 270 -0.89 13.63 -17.38
C PRO A 270 0.60 13.93 -17.19
N LYS A 271 0.99 15.22 -17.09
CA LYS A 271 2.38 15.60 -16.80
C LYS A 271 2.76 15.27 -15.37
N TRP A 272 1.85 15.55 -14.43
CA TRP A 272 2.04 15.24 -13.03
C TRP A 272 2.09 13.72 -12.81
N THR A 273 1.13 12.94 -13.31
CA THR A 273 1.12 11.48 -13.12
C THR A 273 2.27 10.78 -13.82
N ALA A 274 2.70 11.24 -15.01
CA ALA A 274 3.92 10.74 -15.64
C ALA A 274 5.17 11.00 -14.78
N SER A 275 5.26 12.16 -14.10
CA SER A 275 6.36 12.44 -13.15
C SER A 275 6.29 11.58 -11.88
N LEU A 276 5.14 10.97 -11.60
CA LEU A 276 4.97 9.98 -10.53
C LEU A 276 5.35 8.57 -10.98
N GLY A 277 5.50 8.33 -12.29
CA GLY A 277 5.91 7.03 -12.85
C GLY A 277 4.79 6.27 -13.57
N HIS A 278 3.61 6.86 -13.71
CA HIS A 278 2.47 6.22 -14.39
C HIS A 278 2.61 6.24 -15.91
N ASP A 279 2.07 5.20 -16.55
CA ASP A 279 1.94 5.16 -18.01
C ASP A 279 0.70 5.94 -18.47
N VAL A 280 0.94 7.10 -19.09
CA VAL A 280 -0.11 7.98 -19.64
C VAL A 280 -0.34 7.78 -21.14
N SER A 281 0.30 6.77 -21.76
CA SER A 281 0.25 6.55 -23.21
C SER A 281 -1.15 6.25 -23.74
N GLN A 282 -2.00 5.64 -22.91
CA GLN A 282 -3.37 5.25 -23.25
C GLN A 282 -4.40 6.37 -23.01
N TYR A 283 -3.99 7.53 -22.51
CA TYR A 283 -4.93 8.61 -22.20
C TYR A 283 -5.55 9.15 -23.50
N PRO A 284 -6.87 9.41 -23.51
CA PRO A 284 -7.54 9.90 -24.71
C PRO A 284 -7.12 11.34 -25.00
N LYS A 285 -6.94 11.66 -26.30
CA LYS A 285 -6.58 13.01 -26.75
C LYS A 285 -7.77 13.97 -26.80
N ALA A 286 -8.98 13.44 -26.78
CA ALA A 286 -10.20 14.23 -26.86
C ALA A 286 -11.25 13.70 -25.88
N LYS A 287 -12.03 14.62 -25.33
CA LYS A 287 -13.16 14.31 -24.46
C LYS A 287 -14.27 13.56 -25.25
N PRO A 288 -14.81 12.44 -24.74
CA PRO A 288 -16.00 11.80 -25.31
C PRO A 288 -17.22 12.74 -25.24
N LYS A 289 -18.09 12.67 -26.24
CA LYS A 289 -19.31 13.53 -26.29
C LYS A 289 -20.52 12.82 -25.69
N THR A 290 -20.54 11.50 -25.74
CA THR A 290 -21.64 10.65 -25.27
C THR A 290 -21.15 9.51 -24.39
N ASP A 291 -22.08 8.88 -23.67
CA ASP A 291 -21.78 7.69 -22.86
C ASP A 291 -21.34 6.50 -23.74
N ALA A 292 -21.86 6.40 -24.96
CA ALA A 292 -21.43 5.39 -25.93
C ALA A 292 -19.97 5.60 -26.37
N ASP A 293 -19.53 6.85 -26.54
CA ASP A 293 -18.13 7.16 -26.82
C ASP A 293 -17.26 6.81 -25.62
N ALA A 294 -17.72 7.11 -24.39
CA ALA A 294 -16.99 6.82 -23.17
C ALA A 294 -16.81 5.31 -22.94
N ALA A 295 -17.81 4.50 -23.29
CA ALA A 295 -17.74 3.03 -23.20
C ALA A 295 -16.73 2.39 -24.16
N GLN A 296 -16.27 3.10 -25.19
CA GLN A 296 -15.24 2.65 -26.13
C GLN A 296 -13.82 3.03 -25.68
N LEU A 297 -13.68 3.84 -24.62
CA LEU A 297 -12.37 4.22 -24.11
C LEU A 297 -11.64 3.03 -23.47
N PRO A 298 -10.30 3.06 -23.43
CA PRO A 298 -9.52 2.09 -22.67
C PRO A 298 -10.03 1.96 -21.23
N LYS A 299 -10.02 0.74 -20.69
CA LYS A 299 -10.46 0.51 -19.31
C LYS A 299 -9.65 1.39 -18.34
N GLY A 300 -10.32 1.95 -17.35
CA GLY A 300 -9.71 2.75 -16.29
C GLY A 300 -9.59 4.25 -16.60
N VAL A 301 -9.62 4.73 -17.85
CA VAL A 301 -9.42 6.18 -18.13
C VAL A 301 -10.66 7.05 -17.88
N PHE A 302 -11.76 6.44 -17.44
CA PHE A 302 -13.03 7.08 -17.13
C PHE A 302 -13.72 6.35 -15.96
N CYS A 303 -14.28 7.11 -15.03
CA CYS A 303 -15.01 6.64 -13.86
C CYS A 303 -16.17 7.59 -13.53
N THR A 304 -16.86 7.34 -12.42
CA THR A 304 -17.90 8.22 -11.88
C THR A 304 -17.44 8.94 -10.61
N VAL A 305 -18.20 9.95 -10.18
CA VAL A 305 -17.99 10.60 -8.87
C VAL A 305 -18.14 9.61 -7.73
N ARG A 306 -19.09 8.66 -7.81
CA ARG A 306 -19.21 7.55 -6.84
C ARG A 306 -17.91 6.75 -6.75
N ASP A 307 -17.33 6.38 -7.89
CA ASP A 307 -16.09 5.59 -7.88
C ASP A 307 -14.94 6.39 -7.24
N LEU A 308 -14.88 7.71 -7.43
CA LEU A 308 -13.90 8.56 -6.74
C LEU A 308 -14.09 8.60 -5.22
N PHE A 309 -15.33 8.68 -4.74
CA PHE A 309 -15.62 8.60 -3.30
C PHE A 309 -15.32 7.22 -2.72
N SER A 310 -15.53 6.15 -3.51
CA SER A 310 -15.31 4.78 -3.06
C SER A 310 -13.85 4.50 -2.65
N MET A 311 -12.88 5.29 -3.12
CA MET A 311 -11.46 5.16 -2.78
C MET A 311 -11.08 5.80 -1.43
N LEU A 312 -12.03 6.30 -0.64
CA LEU A 312 -11.76 7.04 0.59
C LEU A 312 -12.12 6.20 1.83
N PRO A 313 -11.14 5.55 2.49
CA PRO A 313 -11.39 4.78 3.71
C PRO A 313 -12.04 5.63 4.81
N GLU A 314 -11.62 6.90 4.94
CA GLU A 314 -12.03 7.77 6.05
C GLU A 314 -13.52 8.14 6.05
N VAL A 315 -14.23 7.89 4.95
CA VAL A 315 -15.68 8.11 4.84
C VAL A 315 -16.44 6.82 4.54
N ALA A 316 -15.84 5.65 4.75
CA ALA A 316 -16.39 4.36 4.34
C ALA A 316 -17.82 4.10 4.84
N ASP A 317 -18.11 4.41 6.10
CA ASP A 317 -19.45 4.22 6.68
C ASP A 317 -20.46 5.12 5.97
N LEU A 318 -20.17 6.42 5.87
CA LEU A 318 -21.01 7.40 5.18
C LEU A 318 -21.16 7.09 3.68
N PHE A 319 -20.10 6.60 3.05
CA PHE A 319 -20.10 6.19 1.65
C PHE A 319 -21.05 5.02 1.44
N SER A 320 -20.96 4.00 2.28
CA SER A 320 -21.80 2.81 2.20
C SER A 320 -23.27 3.16 2.38
N GLU A 321 -23.59 4.03 3.35
CA GLU A 321 -24.95 4.52 3.60
C GLU A 321 -25.50 5.38 2.45
N ALA A 322 -24.69 6.27 1.86
CA ALA A 322 -25.18 7.21 0.86
C ALA A 322 -25.19 6.66 -0.58
N PHE A 323 -24.26 5.77 -0.91
CA PHE A 323 -24.06 5.27 -2.28
C PHE A 323 -24.46 3.80 -2.47
N GLU A 324 -24.60 3.01 -1.40
CA GLU A 324 -24.93 1.57 -1.45
C GLU A 324 -24.04 0.81 -2.45
N SER A 325 -22.74 1.07 -2.42
CA SER A 325 -21.79 0.62 -3.45
C SER A 325 -20.53 0.00 -2.85
N GLU A 326 -19.85 -0.80 -3.67
CA GLU A 326 -18.57 -1.42 -3.34
C GLU A 326 -17.49 -0.35 -3.07
N PRO A 327 -16.78 -0.39 -1.93
CA PRO A 327 -15.62 0.45 -1.69
C PRO A 327 -14.44 0.05 -2.59
N SER A 328 -13.55 1.00 -2.83
CA SER A 328 -12.34 0.82 -3.64
C SER A 328 -11.08 0.91 -2.79
N TRP A 329 -11.09 0.23 -1.65
CA TRP A 329 -9.92 0.12 -0.77
C TRP A 329 -10.01 -1.14 0.08
N ILE A 330 -8.87 -1.65 0.53
CA ILE A 330 -8.78 -2.83 1.39
C ILE A 330 -7.76 -2.59 2.50
N LYS A 331 -8.07 -3.01 3.73
CA LYS A 331 -7.16 -2.81 4.87
C LYS A 331 -6.05 -3.85 4.83
N ALA A 332 -4.80 -3.42 4.94
CA ALA A 332 -3.64 -4.31 4.92
C ALA A 332 -2.96 -4.37 6.30
N LEU A 333 -2.78 -5.59 6.83
CA LEU A 333 -2.09 -5.83 8.10
C LEU A 333 -1.12 -7.01 7.98
N PRO A 334 -0.02 -7.05 8.76
CA PRO A 334 0.84 -8.23 8.80
C PRO A 334 0.07 -9.47 9.27
N ASP A 335 0.26 -10.61 8.61
CA ASP A 335 -0.31 -11.88 9.05
C ASP A 335 0.55 -12.48 10.16
N THR A 336 0.20 -12.17 11.41
CA THR A 336 0.92 -12.66 12.59
C THR A 336 0.85 -14.18 12.76
N ALA A 337 -0.15 -14.84 12.16
CA ALA A 337 -0.26 -16.30 12.21
C ALA A 337 0.72 -17.01 11.26
N SER A 338 0.97 -16.40 10.09
CA SER A 338 1.94 -16.87 9.09
C SER A 338 3.34 -16.31 9.31
N SER A 339 3.51 -15.40 10.27
CA SER A 339 4.81 -14.88 10.64
C SER A 339 5.53 -15.85 11.56
N PRO A 340 6.86 -15.93 11.52
CA PRO A 340 7.60 -16.79 12.44
C PRO A 340 7.29 -16.37 13.88
N MET A 341 6.99 -17.35 14.73
CA MET A 341 6.81 -17.10 16.15
C MET A 341 8.11 -16.55 16.72
N LEU A 342 8.12 -15.28 17.14
CA LEU A 342 9.21 -14.72 17.93
C LEU A 342 9.24 -15.42 19.30
N SER A 343 10.00 -16.50 19.39
CA SER A 343 10.42 -17.02 20.68
C SER A 343 11.47 -16.06 21.24
N LEU A 344 11.29 -15.60 22.49
CA LEU A 344 12.24 -14.74 23.23
C LEU A 344 13.67 -15.33 23.34
N ARG A 345 13.88 -16.59 22.91
CA ARG A 345 15.14 -17.33 23.00
C ARG A 345 15.78 -17.67 21.65
N THR A 346 15.15 -17.37 20.51
CA THR A 346 15.69 -17.71 19.19
C THR A 346 16.38 -16.51 18.56
N LYS A 347 17.50 -16.76 17.85
CA LYS A 347 18.14 -15.74 17.00
C LYS A 347 17.09 -15.17 16.03
N PRO A 348 17.10 -13.86 15.73
CA PRO A 348 16.26 -13.31 14.68
C PRO A 348 16.53 -14.08 13.39
N HIS A 349 15.49 -14.60 12.75
CA HIS A 349 15.63 -15.28 11.46
C HIS A 349 16.25 -14.33 10.44
N GLU A 350 17.03 -14.89 9.52
CA GLU A 350 17.49 -14.13 8.36
C GLU A 350 16.29 -13.56 7.60
N PRO A 351 16.37 -12.32 7.10
CA PRO A 351 15.30 -11.73 6.33
C PRO A 351 15.02 -12.59 5.10
N THR A 352 13.82 -13.16 5.01
CA THR A 352 13.38 -13.97 3.87
C THR A 352 13.11 -13.13 2.62
N GLY A 353 13.11 -11.80 2.77
CA GLY A 353 12.71 -10.86 1.73
C GLY A 353 11.22 -10.97 1.36
N SER A 354 10.40 -11.60 2.21
CA SER A 354 8.96 -11.76 1.97
C SER A 354 8.17 -11.76 3.28
N THR A 355 6.99 -11.14 3.25
CA THR A 355 6.06 -11.10 4.38
C THR A 355 4.66 -11.48 3.91
N TYR A 356 3.96 -12.29 4.69
CA TYR A 356 2.53 -12.51 4.48
C TYR A 356 1.72 -11.41 5.16
N ILE A 357 0.72 -10.91 4.43
CA ILE A 357 -0.22 -9.91 4.92
C ILE A 357 -1.64 -10.47 4.83
N ARG A 358 -2.51 -9.92 5.66
CA ARG A 358 -3.95 -10.06 5.55
C ARG A 358 -4.54 -8.81 4.94
N LEU A 359 -5.43 -9.02 4.00
CA LEU A 359 -6.22 -8.00 3.34
C LEU A 359 -7.67 -8.16 3.83
N PHE A 360 -8.16 -7.18 4.57
CA PHE A 360 -9.50 -7.20 5.16
C PHE A 360 -10.42 -6.27 4.36
N ASP A 361 -11.40 -6.87 3.71
CA ASP A 361 -12.53 -6.17 3.10
C ASP A 361 -13.72 -6.22 4.06
N HIS A 362 -13.96 -5.13 4.78
CA HIS A 362 -15.08 -5.03 5.71
C HIS A 362 -16.44 -5.01 5.00
N SER A 363 -16.50 -4.59 3.73
CA SER A 363 -17.74 -4.58 2.96
C SER A 363 -18.17 -5.96 2.52
N GLY A 364 -17.21 -6.87 2.36
CA GLY A 364 -17.41 -8.20 1.79
C GLY A 364 -17.85 -8.18 0.33
N GLN A 365 -17.61 -7.09 -0.40
CA GLN A 365 -18.02 -6.89 -1.79
C GLN A 365 -16.84 -6.96 -2.78
N ILE A 366 -15.59 -6.86 -2.30
CA ILE A 366 -14.40 -6.83 -3.15
C ILE A 366 -14.02 -8.24 -3.58
N ALA A 367 -14.13 -8.51 -4.88
CA ALA A 367 -13.74 -9.78 -5.50
C ALA A 367 -12.21 -9.98 -5.51
N GLN A 368 -11.77 -11.25 -5.43
CA GLN A 368 -10.34 -11.61 -5.43
C GLN A 368 -9.64 -11.14 -6.71
N GLU A 369 -10.29 -11.27 -7.86
CA GLU A 369 -9.75 -10.89 -9.18
C GLU A 369 -9.47 -9.38 -9.24
N ARG A 370 -10.23 -8.57 -8.49
CA ARG A 370 -10.01 -7.12 -8.40
C ARG A 370 -8.73 -6.79 -7.64
N ILE A 371 -8.41 -7.57 -6.59
CA ILE A 371 -7.17 -7.45 -5.83
C ILE A 371 -5.98 -7.90 -6.69
N GLU A 372 -6.12 -9.02 -7.40
CA GLU A 372 -5.11 -9.54 -8.33
C GLU A 372 -4.84 -8.56 -9.49
N GLY A 373 -5.88 -7.90 -10.00
CA GLY A 373 -5.80 -6.91 -11.07
C GLY A 373 -5.35 -5.51 -10.63
N ALA A 374 -5.10 -5.27 -9.34
CA ALA A 374 -4.77 -3.94 -8.81
C ALA A 374 -3.34 -3.47 -9.13
N GLY A 375 -2.50 -4.32 -9.73
CA GLY A 375 -1.12 -3.98 -10.11
C GLY A 375 -0.12 -3.94 -8.94
N TRP A 376 -0.50 -4.47 -7.78
CA TRP A 376 0.39 -4.60 -6.62
C TRP A 376 1.27 -5.86 -6.72
N THR A 377 2.38 -5.85 -6.00
CA THR A 377 3.35 -6.97 -5.94
C THR A 377 2.88 -8.05 -4.94
N LEU A 378 1.66 -8.55 -5.16
CA LEU A 378 1.04 -9.57 -4.33
C LEU A 378 1.08 -10.92 -5.06
N THR A 379 1.58 -11.93 -4.37
CA THR A 379 1.56 -13.33 -4.84
C THR A 379 0.77 -14.19 -3.88
N GLU A 380 0.35 -15.37 -4.33
CA GLU A 380 -0.33 -16.36 -3.49
C GLU A 380 -1.58 -15.78 -2.78
N ILE A 381 -2.41 -15.05 -3.53
CA ILE A 381 -3.64 -14.50 -2.98
C ILE A 381 -4.62 -15.67 -2.77
N SER A 382 -5.10 -15.81 -1.54
CA SER A 382 -6.08 -16.84 -1.17
C SER A 382 -7.07 -16.29 -0.16
N ARG A 383 -8.36 -16.53 -0.39
CA ARG A 383 -9.40 -16.25 0.60
C ARG A 383 -9.26 -17.17 1.82
N LEU A 384 -9.33 -16.57 3.01
CA LEU A 384 -9.40 -17.31 4.27
C LEU A 384 -10.88 -17.63 4.59
N PRO A 385 -11.18 -18.75 5.28
CA PRO A 385 -12.54 -19.06 5.69
C PRO A 385 -13.14 -17.91 6.50
N ASP A 386 -14.39 -17.60 6.20
CA ASP A 386 -15.08 -16.38 6.65
C ASP A 386 -14.97 -16.19 8.16
N GLN A 387 -14.48 -15.01 8.56
CA GLN A 387 -14.68 -14.48 9.91
C GLN A 387 -16.02 -13.74 9.90
N GLU A 388 -16.69 -13.62 11.05
CA GLU A 388 -18.12 -13.24 11.16
C GLU A 388 -18.52 -11.90 10.48
N GLU A 389 -17.56 -11.06 10.08
CA GLU A 389 -17.79 -9.84 9.29
C GLU A 389 -16.79 -9.70 8.12
N GLY A 390 -17.31 -9.45 6.92
CA GLY A 390 -16.53 -9.14 5.72
C GLY A 390 -15.81 -10.34 5.06
N GLN A 391 -14.80 -10.05 4.24
CA GLN A 391 -13.95 -11.04 3.59
C GLN A 391 -12.49 -10.79 3.94
N THR A 392 -11.73 -11.87 4.20
CA THR A 392 -10.30 -11.78 4.46
C THR A 392 -9.52 -12.58 3.44
N TYR A 393 -8.52 -11.94 2.83
CA TYR A 393 -7.55 -12.59 1.97
C TYR A 393 -6.19 -12.63 2.64
N ARG A 394 -5.43 -13.67 2.34
CA ARG A 394 -3.99 -13.73 2.62
C ARG A 394 -3.25 -13.51 1.30
N ALA A 395 -2.16 -12.77 1.36
CA ALA A 395 -1.25 -12.59 0.24
C ALA A 395 0.19 -12.54 0.73
N ARG A 396 1.13 -12.96 -0.11
CA ARG A 396 2.57 -12.78 0.10
C ARG A 396 3.03 -11.52 -0.62
N VAL A 397 3.73 -10.66 0.11
CA VAL A 397 4.45 -9.49 -0.44
C VAL A 397 5.92 -9.84 -0.48
N ASP A 398 6.50 -9.84 -1.68
CA ASP A 398 7.93 -9.97 -1.87
C ASP A 398 8.58 -8.59 -1.85
N HIS A 399 9.57 -8.41 -0.99
CA HIS A 399 10.21 -7.13 -0.70
C HIS A 399 11.74 -7.29 -0.58
N PRO A 400 12.42 -7.77 -1.65
CA PRO A 400 13.86 -7.98 -1.62
C PRO A 400 14.60 -6.66 -1.44
N GLY A 401 15.57 -6.63 -0.52
CA GLY A 401 16.39 -5.45 -0.26
C GLY A 401 15.74 -4.38 0.63
N THR A 402 14.46 -4.53 1.00
CA THR A 402 13.79 -3.65 1.97
C THR A 402 13.49 -4.38 3.27
N LYS A 403 13.36 -3.61 4.35
CA LYS A 403 13.15 -4.18 5.68
C LYS A 403 11.68 -4.55 5.92
N HIS A 404 10.76 -3.76 5.37
CA HIS A 404 9.34 -3.92 5.61
C HIS A 404 8.53 -4.01 4.31
N TRP A 405 7.46 -4.82 4.35
CA TRP A 405 6.56 -5.03 3.20
C TRP A 405 5.86 -3.76 2.72
N PHE A 406 5.52 -2.85 3.65
CA PHE A 406 4.84 -1.59 3.32
C PHE A 406 5.76 -0.61 2.57
N GLU A 407 7.04 -0.94 2.39
CA GLU A 407 7.97 -0.15 1.58
C GLU A 407 7.82 -0.43 0.08
N VAL A 408 7.23 -1.57 -0.31
CA VAL A 408 7.10 -2.00 -1.72
C VAL A 408 5.66 -2.05 -2.23
N ILE A 409 4.68 -1.67 -1.41
CA ILE A 409 3.29 -1.51 -1.82
C ILE A 409 2.74 -0.14 -1.37
N PRO A 410 1.81 0.48 -2.12
CA PRO A 410 1.36 1.85 -1.88
C PRO A 410 0.34 1.93 -0.73
N VAL A 411 0.82 1.75 0.51
CA VAL A 411 -0.04 1.84 1.70
C VAL A 411 -0.40 3.30 1.99
N HIS A 412 -1.70 3.60 1.90
CA HIS A 412 -2.27 4.85 2.40
C HIS A 412 -2.35 4.81 3.93
N HIS A 413 -1.84 5.86 4.55
CA HIS A 413 -1.90 6.07 5.99
C HIS A 413 -2.66 7.34 6.28
N SER A 414 -3.75 7.22 7.02
CA SER A 414 -4.55 8.35 7.43
C SER A 414 -4.23 8.77 8.87
N SER A 415 -4.50 10.04 9.20
CA SER A 415 -4.56 10.46 10.62
C SER A 415 -5.89 10.08 11.27
N PHE A 416 -6.86 9.62 10.47
CA PHE A 416 -8.20 9.22 10.92
C PHE A 416 -8.31 7.72 11.17
N GLU A 417 -7.34 6.93 10.70
CA GLU A 417 -7.31 5.47 10.86
C GLU A 417 -5.95 4.99 11.36
N ASN A 418 -5.96 4.01 12.26
CA ASN A 418 -4.73 3.41 12.81
C ASN A 418 -4.10 2.36 11.87
N SER A 419 -4.84 1.90 10.87
CA SER A 419 -4.40 0.87 9.93
C SER A 419 -4.09 1.43 8.56
N GLY A 420 -3.15 0.80 7.85
CA GLY A 420 -2.88 1.11 6.46
C GLY A 420 -3.96 0.52 5.53
N ALA A 421 -4.30 1.27 4.48
CA ALA A 421 -5.21 0.83 3.43
C ALA A 421 -4.50 0.79 2.07
N LEU A 422 -4.83 -0.19 1.24
CA LEU A 422 -4.45 -0.21 -0.17
C LEU A 422 -5.63 0.29 -0.99
N LEU A 423 -5.39 1.28 -1.85
CA LEU A 423 -6.43 1.93 -2.64
C LEU A 423 -6.53 1.27 -4.01
N LEU A 424 -7.70 0.70 -4.31
CA LEU A 424 -8.02 0.15 -5.63
C LEU A 424 -8.31 1.33 -6.56
N PRO A 425 -7.53 1.53 -7.62
CA PRO A 425 -7.66 2.74 -8.42
C PRO A 425 -8.99 2.73 -9.19
N ALA A 426 -9.77 3.79 -9.04
CA ALA A 426 -10.99 4.02 -9.82
C ALA A 426 -10.69 4.66 -11.19
N LEU A 427 -9.59 5.40 -11.29
CA LEU A 427 -9.22 6.18 -12.46
C LEU A 427 -7.73 5.95 -12.80
N SER A 428 -7.48 5.42 -13.99
CA SER A 428 -6.21 4.85 -14.44
C SER A 428 -5.63 3.90 -13.39
N ASP A 429 -4.31 3.82 -13.32
CA ASP A 429 -3.49 3.13 -12.32
C ASP A 429 -3.08 4.06 -11.16
N LEU A 430 -3.90 5.09 -10.86
CA LEU A 430 -3.54 6.14 -9.88
C LEU A 430 -3.77 5.65 -8.44
N HIS A 431 -2.67 5.33 -7.76
CA HIS A 431 -2.70 4.84 -6.37
C HIS A 431 -2.52 5.95 -5.33
N GLU A 432 -1.97 7.10 -5.71
CA GLU A 432 -1.71 8.20 -4.77
C GLU A 432 -3.01 8.87 -4.34
N TYR A 433 -3.27 8.81 -3.02
CA TYR A 433 -4.41 9.49 -2.40
C TYR A 433 -4.55 10.97 -2.81
N ARG A 434 -3.43 11.71 -2.90
CA ARG A 434 -3.41 13.13 -3.29
C ARG A 434 -3.83 13.38 -4.75
N VAL A 435 -3.56 12.44 -5.65
CA VAL A 435 -3.97 12.52 -7.05
C VAL A 435 -5.47 12.24 -7.17
N ASN A 436 -5.94 11.21 -6.47
CA ASN A 436 -7.36 10.86 -6.38
C ASN A 436 -8.19 12.00 -5.77
N ALA A 437 -7.67 12.65 -4.72
CA ALA A 437 -8.27 13.83 -4.13
C ALA A 437 -8.38 15.01 -5.10
N LEU A 438 -7.34 15.27 -5.91
CA LEU A 438 -7.42 16.30 -6.95
C LEU A 438 -8.51 15.99 -7.98
N CYS A 439 -8.64 14.73 -8.40
CA CYS A 439 -9.67 14.29 -9.35
C CYS A 439 -11.09 14.49 -8.79
N LEU A 440 -11.31 14.14 -7.53
CA LEU A 440 -12.59 14.35 -6.86
C LEU A 440 -12.91 15.83 -6.66
N LEU A 441 -11.94 16.61 -6.16
CA LEU A 441 -12.09 18.06 -5.99
C LEU A 441 -12.33 18.77 -7.32
N TYR A 442 -11.69 18.32 -8.41
CA TYR A 442 -11.97 18.80 -9.76
C TYR A 442 -13.45 18.56 -10.11
N ALA A 443 -13.95 17.34 -9.97
CA ALA A 443 -15.32 16.99 -10.29
C ALA A 443 -16.33 17.81 -9.47
N LEU A 444 -16.12 17.93 -8.15
CA LEU A 444 -16.94 18.76 -7.27
C LEU A 444 -16.89 20.24 -7.67
N SER A 445 -15.70 20.76 -8.02
CA SER A 445 -15.54 22.15 -8.48
C SER A 445 -16.30 22.43 -9.77
N ILE A 446 -16.38 21.44 -10.67
CA ILE A 446 -17.17 21.55 -11.90
C ILE A 446 -18.66 21.53 -11.56
N MET A 447 -19.07 20.66 -10.64
CA MET A 447 -20.46 20.52 -10.25
C MET A 447 -21.04 21.81 -9.64
N VAL A 448 -20.34 22.41 -8.67
CA VAL A 448 -20.82 23.64 -8.01
C VAL A 448 -20.80 24.87 -8.91
N ARG A 449 -20.01 24.85 -10.00
CA ARG A 449 -19.90 25.98 -10.95
C ARG A 449 -20.80 25.85 -12.15
N TYR A 450 -20.95 24.63 -12.67
CA TYR A 450 -21.56 24.39 -13.98
C TYR A 450 -22.79 23.46 -13.94
N MET A 451 -23.10 22.87 -12.78
CA MET A 451 -24.28 21.99 -12.60
C MET A 451 -25.14 22.42 -11.40
N PRO A 452 -25.61 23.69 -11.35
CA PRO A 452 -26.33 24.23 -10.20
C PRO A 452 -27.65 23.50 -9.90
N SER A 453 -28.31 22.92 -10.91
CA SER A 453 -29.53 22.12 -10.72
C SER A 453 -29.27 20.84 -9.93
N THR A 454 -28.24 20.07 -10.30
CA THR A 454 -27.81 18.87 -9.58
C THR A 454 -27.29 19.23 -8.20
N TRP A 455 -26.47 20.28 -8.09
CA TRP A 455 -25.93 20.69 -6.80
C TRP A 455 -27.00 21.15 -5.81
N ARG A 456 -28.02 21.89 -6.26
CA ARG A 456 -29.15 22.30 -5.41
C ARG A 456 -29.87 21.10 -4.80
N LYS A 457 -29.99 20.00 -5.54
CA LYS A 457 -30.59 18.75 -5.02
C LYS A 457 -29.76 18.12 -3.91
N VAL A 458 -28.43 18.26 -3.99
CA VAL A 458 -27.50 17.79 -2.94
C VAL A 458 -27.51 18.71 -1.73
N GLU A 459 -27.56 20.02 -1.90
CA GLU A 459 -27.46 20.96 -0.77
C GLU A 459 -28.72 20.96 0.13
N GLY A 460 -29.89 20.61 -0.40
CA GLY A 460 -31.12 20.56 0.38
C GLY A 460 -32.34 20.06 -0.40
N GLY A 461 -32.14 19.13 -1.33
CA GLY A 461 -33.20 18.51 -2.11
C GLY A 461 -33.22 16.98 -1.92
N ASP A 462 -33.56 16.27 -3.00
CA ASP A 462 -33.75 14.81 -3.02
C ASP A 462 -32.44 14.00 -3.06
N LEU A 463 -31.28 14.66 -3.02
CA LEU A 463 -29.94 14.04 -3.04
C LEU A 463 -29.09 14.47 -1.82
N ASP A 464 -29.73 14.89 -0.73
CA ASP A 464 -29.07 15.47 0.45
C ASP A 464 -28.22 14.47 1.25
N GLN A 465 -28.44 13.16 1.09
CA GLN A 465 -27.60 12.11 1.64
C GLN A 465 -26.13 12.24 1.23
N TYR A 466 -25.84 12.76 0.02
CA TYR A 466 -24.47 12.96 -0.45
C TYR A 466 -23.78 14.16 0.20
N LEU A 467 -24.54 15.12 0.73
CA LEU A 467 -23.99 16.36 1.28
C LEU A 467 -23.08 16.09 2.48
N THR A 468 -23.47 15.14 3.33
CA THR A 468 -22.68 14.74 4.50
C THR A 468 -21.36 14.10 4.06
N VAL A 469 -21.39 13.21 3.06
CA VAL A 469 -20.17 12.60 2.50
C VAL A 469 -19.23 13.67 1.95
N VAL A 470 -19.76 14.63 1.19
CA VAL A 470 -18.96 15.75 0.63
C VAL A 470 -18.34 16.57 1.77
N LYS A 471 -19.14 17.02 2.74
CA LYS A 471 -18.64 17.86 3.85
C LYS A 471 -17.54 17.17 4.66
N THR A 472 -17.74 15.90 5.00
CA THR A 472 -16.74 15.11 5.72
C THR A 472 -15.47 14.93 4.90
N THR A 473 -15.59 14.61 3.60
CA THR A 473 -14.46 14.50 2.69
C THR A 473 -13.65 15.79 2.61
N LEU A 474 -14.30 16.95 2.50
CA LEU A 474 -13.60 18.24 2.47
C LEU A 474 -12.84 18.52 3.78
N ALA A 475 -13.40 18.13 4.93
CA ALA A 475 -12.72 18.25 6.22
C ALA A 475 -11.49 17.33 6.32
N ILE A 476 -11.61 16.10 5.81
CA ILE A 476 -10.49 15.15 5.72
C ILE A 476 -9.40 15.71 4.82
N TYR A 477 -9.74 16.22 3.63
CA TYR A 477 -8.77 16.80 2.69
C TYR A 477 -8.07 18.04 3.24
N GLU A 478 -8.79 18.91 3.93
CA GLU A 478 -8.22 20.08 4.60
C GLU A 478 -7.13 19.69 5.64
N ARG A 479 -7.30 18.53 6.29
CA ARG A 479 -6.35 18.00 7.28
C ARG A 479 -5.23 17.16 6.69
N SER A 480 -5.53 16.30 5.72
CA SER A 480 -4.63 15.25 5.23
C SER A 480 -3.75 15.71 4.06
N LEU A 481 -4.30 16.44 3.09
CA LEU A 481 -3.58 16.84 1.88
C LEU A 481 -2.33 17.66 2.18
N PRO A 482 -2.35 18.67 3.09
CA PRO A 482 -1.14 19.43 3.39
C PRO A 482 0.00 18.56 3.91
N GLN A 483 -0.32 17.51 4.70
CA GLN A 483 0.68 16.58 5.20
C GLN A 483 1.24 15.72 4.06
N LEU A 484 0.38 15.12 3.24
CA LEU A 484 0.79 14.27 2.11
C LEU A 484 1.64 15.04 1.10
N PHE A 485 1.31 16.31 0.83
CA PHE A 485 2.12 17.16 -0.04
C PHE A 485 3.40 17.61 0.64
N LEU A 486 3.42 17.91 1.94
CA LEU A 486 4.66 18.18 2.65
C LEU A 486 5.62 17.00 2.54
N GLU A 487 5.13 15.78 2.73
CA GLU A 487 5.93 14.56 2.57
C GLU A 487 6.49 14.44 1.16
N SER A 488 5.64 14.59 0.14
CA SER A 488 6.08 14.43 -1.25
C SER A 488 7.02 15.55 -1.72
N ILE A 489 6.75 16.80 -1.36
CA ILE A 489 7.58 17.98 -1.70
C ILE A 489 8.95 17.88 -1.03
N THR A 490 9.00 17.41 0.22
CA THR A 490 10.27 17.32 0.95
C THR A 490 11.03 16.03 0.69
N GLY A 491 10.34 14.94 0.34
CA GLY A 491 10.95 13.60 0.35
C GLY A 491 11.20 13.08 1.77
N GLU A 492 10.43 13.56 2.76
CA GLU A 492 10.51 13.15 4.17
C GLU A 492 9.18 12.54 4.60
N ARG A 493 9.18 11.54 5.49
CA ARG A 493 7.95 11.04 6.11
C ARG A 493 7.56 11.96 7.26
N VAL A 494 6.29 12.36 7.37
CA VAL A 494 5.82 13.30 8.38
C VAL A 494 4.86 12.61 9.33
N ILE A 495 5.22 12.61 10.62
CA ILE A 495 4.35 12.14 11.70
C ILE A 495 3.93 13.36 12.51
N ALA A 496 2.68 13.80 12.32
CA ALA A 496 2.12 14.95 13.00
C ALA A 496 1.11 14.51 14.07
N VAL A 497 1.43 14.74 15.34
CA VAL A 497 0.67 14.24 16.50
C VAL A 497 0.40 15.34 17.51
N GLN A 498 -0.72 15.23 18.21
CA GLN A 498 -1.03 16.04 19.37
C GLN A 498 -0.28 15.51 20.61
N PRO A 499 0.27 16.37 21.48
CA PRO A 499 0.84 15.93 22.76
C PRO A 499 -0.16 15.11 23.58
N GLY A 500 0.29 13.98 24.14
CA GLY A 500 -0.53 13.10 24.97
C GLY A 500 -1.35 12.04 24.22
N GLY A 501 -1.31 12.02 22.87
CA GLY A 501 -1.83 10.90 22.10
C GLY A 501 -1.02 9.62 22.34
N LEU A 502 -1.70 8.47 22.48
CA LEU A 502 -1.10 7.15 22.75
C LEU A 502 -0.03 6.70 21.72
N PHE A 503 0.09 7.40 20.59
CA PHE A 503 1.00 7.08 19.48
C PHE A 503 1.94 8.24 19.09
N GLY A 504 2.16 9.22 19.99
CA GLY A 504 2.95 10.43 19.74
C GLY A 504 4.44 10.36 20.09
#